data_AF-A0A498EQT9-F1
#
_entry.id   AF-A0A498EQT9-F1
#
_cell.length_a   1.000
_cell.length_b   1.000
_cell.length_c   1.000
_cell.angle_alpha   90.00
_cell.angle_beta   90.00
_cell.angle_gamma   90.00
#
_symmetry.space_group_name_H-M   'P 1'
#
loop_
_entity.id
_entity.type
_entity.pdbx_description
1 polymer ?
#
loop_
_entity_poly.entity_id
_entity_poly.type
_entity_poly.pdbx_seq_one_letter_code
_entity_poly.pdbx_strand_id
1 'polypeptide(L)'
;NPDTGDRFEYRAENLALGIGSRPHVPKHLRGHPTEDVFHTARYRGSRERVGEADTVTVVGSGQSAAEVFQDLLERQPDHGYRLDWLTRSDGFFPMEYSKLGLQHFTPEYERYVYDLPQAVKDDLIPNQDLLYKGIDPETSAEIYDLLYRRSVGGRDPDVGLFAMTEVRDIEAVNDAYALDCHQWQAEESFVHESEVVILG
;
A
#
# COMPACT_ATOMS: atom_id res chain seq x y z
N ASN A 1 12.09 8.15 -29.16
CA ASN A 1 12.42 9.00 -28.02
C ASN A 1 11.20 9.87 -27.73
N PRO A 2 10.54 9.70 -26.58
CA PRO A 2 9.35 10.47 -26.21
C PRO A 2 9.61 11.97 -26.09
N ASP A 3 10.84 12.37 -25.72
CA ASP A 3 11.22 13.75 -25.45
C ASP A 3 11.64 14.50 -26.72
N THR A 4 12.24 13.79 -27.69
CA THR A 4 12.70 14.40 -28.95
C THR A 4 11.80 14.09 -30.14
N GLY A 5 10.86 13.15 -30.00
CA GLY A 5 10.02 12.64 -31.08
C GLY A 5 10.72 11.69 -32.06
N ASP A 6 12.02 11.45 -31.89
CA ASP A 6 12.80 10.61 -32.79
C ASP A 6 12.31 9.16 -32.80
N ARG A 7 12.26 8.54 -33.98
CA ARG A 7 11.90 7.13 -34.14
C ARG A 7 13.14 6.31 -34.45
N PHE A 8 13.25 5.17 -33.77
CA PHE A 8 14.30 4.19 -33.99
C PHE A 8 13.65 2.87 -34.38
N GLU A 9 14.25 2.17 -35.34
CA GLU A 9 13.86 0.83 -35.75
C GLU A 9 14.98 -0.13 -35.38
N TYR A 10 14.63 -1.26 -34.76
CA TYR A 10 15.55 -2.33 -34.41
C TYR A 10 15.05 -3.64 -35.00
N ARG A 11 15.97 -4.48 -35.45
CA ARG A 11 15.67 -5.85 -35.92
C ARG A 11 16.38 -6.84 -35.02
N ALA A 12 15.65 -7.84 -34.55
CA ALA A 12 16.16 -8.93 -33.72
C ALA A 12 15.38 -10.21 -34.01
N GLU A 13 16.00 -11.35 -33.78
CA GLU A 13 15.35 -12.66 -33.92
C GLU A 13 14.44 -12.99 -32.72
N ASN A 14 14.80 -12.49 -31.53
CA ASN A 14 14.07 -12.73 -30.29
C ASN A 14 13.87 -11.42 -29.53
N LEU A 15 12.72 -11.28 -28.88
CA LEU A 15 12.36 -10.12 -28.05
C LEU A 15 11.90 -10.59 -26.67
N ALA A 16 12.56 -10.11 -25.62
CA ALA A 16 12.11 -10.28 -24.25
C ALA A 16 11.54 -8.95 -23.74
N LEU A 17 10.34 -8.98 -23.17
CA LEU A 17 9.64 -7.80 -22.68
C LEU A 17 9.68 -7.74 -21.15
N GLY A 18 10.48 -6.83 -20.60
CA GLY A 18 10.63 -6.58 -19.16
C GLY A 18 10.30 -5.14 -18.79
N ILE A 19 9.15 -4.62 -19.25
CA ILE A 19 8.79 -3.18 -19.14
C ILE A 19 8.24 -2.78 -17.75
N GLY A 20 8.19 -3.72 -16.80
CA GLY A 20 7.62 -3.51 -15.47
C GLY A 20 6.10 -3.36 -15.46
N SER A 21 5.56 -3.02 -14.28
CA SER A 21 4.15 -2.69 -14.07
C SER A 21 3.94 -1.17 -14.00
N ARG A 22 2.69 -0.73 -14.07
CA ARG A 22 2.30 0.66 -13.81
C ARG A 22 1.58 0.76 -12.47
N PRO A 23 1.75 1.87 -11.72
CA PRO A 23 0.95 2.15 -10.54
C PRO A 23 -0.54 1.99 -10.83
N HIS A 24 -1.27 1.29 -9.95
CA HIS A 24 -2.69 1.02 -10.11
C HIS A 24 -3.48 1.76 -9.04
N VAL A 25 -4.23 2.77 -9.46
CA VAL A 25 -5.22 3.44 -8.59
C VAL A 25 -6.62 3.03 -9.05
N PRO A 26 -7.51 2.50 -8.20
CA PRO A 26 -8.90 2.19 -8.56
C PRO A 26 -9.62 3.42 -9.13
N LYS A 27 -10.56 3.24 -10.07
CA LYS A 27 -11.20 4.36 -10.78
C LYS A 27 -11.91 5.35 -9.85
N HIS A 28 -12.53 4.86 -8.79
CA HIS A 28 -13.24 5.67 -7.80
C HIS A 28 -12.29 6.53 -6.93
N LEU A 29 -11.00 6.18 -6.85
CA LEU A 29 -10.01 6.97 -6.10
C LEU A 29 -9.20 7.96 -6.96
N ARG A 30 -9.65 8.23 -8.20
CA ARG A 30 -8.95 9.11 -9.15
C ARG A 30 -9.69 10.43 -9.31
N GLY A 31 -8.98 11.44 -9.81
CA GLY A 31 -9.57 12.73 -10.19
C GLY A 31 -9.30 13.86 -9.20
N HIS A 32 -8.55 13.57 -8.14
CA HIS A 32 -8.13 14.54 -7.13
C HIS A 32 -6.76 15.16 -7.47
N PRO A 33 -6.45 16.34 -6.92
CA PRO A 33 -5.12 16.94 -6.96
C PRO A 33 -4.03 15.94 -6.55
N THR A 34 -2.98 15.82 -7.38
CA THR A 34 -1.94 14.80 -7.19
C THR A 34 -0.90 15.18 -6.13
N GLU A 35 -0.98 16.40 -5.62
CA GLU A 35 -0.28 16.89 -4.44
C GLU A 35 -0.85 16.29 -3.14
N ASP A 36 -2.15 16.07 -3.08
CA ASP A 36 -2.83 15.59 -1.87
C ASP A 36 -3.21 14.11 -1.94
N VAL A 37 -3.66 13.63 -3.11
CA VAL A 37 -4.06 12.23 -3.31
C VAL A 37 -3.17 11.59 -4.36
N PHE A 38 -2.27 10.72 -3.94
CA PHE A 38 -1.27 10.15 -4.84
C PHE A 38 -0.86 8.72 -4.49
N HIS A 39 -0.37 7.99 -5.49
CA HIS A 39 0.17 6.65 -5.27
C HIS A 39 1.55 6.72 -4.59
N THR A 40 1.89 5.74 -3.75
CA THR A 40 3.21 5.56 -3.12
C THR A 40 4.41 5.76 -4.06
N ALA A 41 4.27 5.48 -5.37
CA ALA A 41 5.30 5.73 -6.37
C ALA A 41 5.71 7.21 -6.51
N ARG A 42 4.87 8.15 -6.07
CA ARG A 42 5.16 9.59 -6.04
C ARG A 42 5.60 10.11 -4.68
N TYR A 43 5.55 9.28 -3.63
CA TYR A 43 5.74 9.67 -2.24
C TYR A 43 6.97 10.56 -2.02
N ARG A 44 8.13 10.15 -2.55
CA ARG A 44 9.39 10.91 -2.39
C ARG A 44 9.29 12.36 -2.85
N GLY A 45 8.53 12.64 -3.92
CA GLY A 45 8.34 13.99 -4.45
C GLY A 45 7.29 14.81 -3.71
N SER A 46 6.40 14.16 -2.95
CA SER A 46 5.31 14.81 -2.21
C SER A 46 5.60 14.99 -0.72
N ARG A 47 6.79 14.59 -0.23
CA ARG A 47 7.15 14.62 1.21
C ARG A 47 7.01 16.00 1.85
N GLU A 48 7.34 17.06 1.13
CA GLU A 48 7.21 18.43 1.62
C GLU A 48 5.75 18.76 1.92
N ARG A 49 4.85 18.54 0.95
CA ARG A 49 3.40 18.70 1.11
C ARG A 49 2.82 17.85 2.25
N VAL A 50 3.30 16.61 2.41
CA VAL A 50 2.86 15.72 3.50
C VAL A 50 3.25 16.29 4.86
N GLY A 51 4.42 16.91 4.98
CA GLY A 51 4.90 17.54 6.22
C GLY A 51 4.18 18.83 6.59
N GLU A 52 3.39 19.40 5.69
CA GLU A 52 2.55 20.60 5.92
C GLU A 52 1.10 20.26 6.27
N ALA A 53 0.69 19.00 6.12
CA ALA A 53 -0.67 18.56 6.42
C ALA A 53 -0.87 18.33 7.92
N ASP A 54 -2.10 18.52 8.40
CA ASP A 54 -2.48 18.18 9.78
C ASP A 54 -2.83 16.68 9.92
N THR A 55 -3.31 16.05 8.84
CA THR A 55 -3.72 14.64 8.80
C THR A 55 -3.23 13.94 7.54
N VAL A 56 -2.63 12.75 7.71
CA VAL A 56 -2.08 11.94 6.62
C VAL A 56 -2.61 10.51 6.73
N THR A 57 -3.12 9.97 5.63
CA THR A 57 -3.65 8.61 5.58
C THR A 57 -2.96 7.78 4.51
N VAL A 58 -2.37 6.65 4.91
CA VAL A 58 -1.85 5.62 4.01
C VAL A 58 -2.91 4.54 3.81
N VAL A 59 -3.26 4.24 2.57
CA VAL A 59 -4.23 3.20 2.21
C VAL A 59 -3.51 2.08 1.47
N GLY A 60 -3.52 0.87 1.99
CA GLY A 60 -2.91 -0.30 1.33
C GLY A 60 -2.30 -1.29 2.32
N SER A 61 -2.06 -2.51 1.87
CA SER A 61 -1.58 -3.60 2.75
C SER A 61 -0.14 -4.06 2.47
N GLY A 62 0.44 -3.64 1.35
CA GLY A 62 1.70 -4.16 0.86
C GLY A 62 2.93 -3.47 1.43
N GLN A 63 4.10 -3.97 1.06
CA GLN A 63 5.40 -3.44 1.48
C GLN A 63 5.54 -1.94 1.25
N SER A 64 5.13 -1.40 0.10
CA SER A 64 5.23 0.04 -0.17
C SER A 64 4.38 0.89 0.78
N ALA A 65 3.20 0.42 1.19
CA ALA A 65 2.39 1.13 2.19
C ALA A 65 3.10 1.11 3.56
N ALA A 66 3.67 -0.03 3.94
CA ALA A 66 4.41 -0.18 5.18
C ALA A 66 5.66 0.73 5.25
N GLU A 67 6.46 0.77 4.19
CA GLU A 67 7.66 1.61 4.14
C GLU A 67 7.32 3.11 4.16
N VAL A 68 6.26 3.53 3.46
CA VAL A 68 5.77 4.92 3.52
C VAL A 68 5.27 5.24 4.93
N PHE A 69 4.47 4.36 5.52
CA PHE A 69 3.99 4.54 6.87
C PHE A 69 5.13 4.60 7.89
N GLN A 70 6.14 3.74 7.79
CA GLN A 70 7.32 3.75 8.63
C GLN A 70 8.08 5.08 8.51
N ASP A 71 8.35 5.52 7.27
CA ASP A 71 9.09 6.76 6.99
C ASP A 71 8.35 7.99 7.53
N LEU A 72 7.02 8.02 7.39
CA LEU A 72 6.17 9.06 7.99
C LEU A 72 6.12 8.96 9.50
N LEU A 73 5.98 7.75 10.04
CA LEU A 73 5.99 7.54 11.48
C LEU A 73 7.27 8.12 12.06
N GLU A 74 8.44 7.81 11.52
CA GLU A 74 9.74 8.37 11.94
C GLU A 74 9.77 9.90 11.95
N ARG A 75 9.17 10.55 10.95
CA ARG A 75 9.15 12.01 10.76
C ARG A 75 8.06 12.74 11.52
N GLN A 76 7.01 12.05 11.93
CA GLN A 76 5.85 12.63 12.62
C GLN A 76 6.22 13.59 13.76
N PRO A 77 7.25 13.36 14.62
CA PRO A 77 7.60 14.30 15.70
C PRO A 77 8.06 15.67 15.21
N ASP A 78 8.60 15.77 13.99
CA ASP A 78 9.09 17.02 13.41
C ASP A 78 7.97 17.85 12.76
N HIS A 79 6.82 17.23 12.47
CA HIS A 79 5.73 17.82 11.70
C HIS A 79 4.41 17.93 12.48
N GLY A 80 4.14 17.00 13.41
CA GLY A 80 2.98 17.06 14.29
C GLY A 80 1.66 16.54 13.71
N TYR A 81 1.65 15.97 12.50
CA TYR A 81 0.44 15.41 11.90
C TYR A 81 -0.07 14.14 12.59
N ARG A 82 -1.37 13.90 12.50
CA ARG A 82 -1.98 12.59 12.71
C ARG A 82 -1.67 11.66 11.53
N LEU A 83 -1.29 10.41 11.82
CA LEU A 83 -0.94 9.42 10.80
C LEU A 83 -1.82 8.18 10.90
N ASP A 84 -2.68 7.94 9.91
CA ASP A 84 -3.56 6.78 9.88
C ASP A 84 -3.16 5.79 8.76
N TRP A 85 -3.28 4.49 9.04
CA TRP A 85 -3.05 3.41 8.06
C TRP A 85 -4.29 2.54 7.91
N LEU A 86 -4.92 2.58 6.73
CA LEU A 86 -6.10 1.81 6.38
C LEU A 86 -5.71 0.65 5.46
N THR A 87 -6.22 -0.54 5.75
CA THR A 87 -6.03 -1.72 4.90
C THR A 87 -7.30 -2.55 4.84
N ARG A 88 -7.65 -3.03 3.63
CA ARG A 88 -8.76 -3.98 3.45
C ARG A 88 -8.41 -5.36 3.98
N SER A 89 -7.12 -5.69 4.09
CA SER A 89 -6.69 -7.00 4.58
C SER A 89 -7.15 -7.24 6.02
N ASP A 90 -7.31 -8.51 6.36
CA ASP A 90 -7.59 -9.03 7.71
C ASP A 90 -6.65 -8.47 8.80
N GLY A 91 -5.46 -8.01 8.43
CA GLY A 91 -4.50 -7.37 9.32
C GLY A 91 -3.27 -6.85 8.58
N PHE A 92 -2.32 -6.35 9.36
CA PHE A 92 -0.98 -5.94 8.91
C PHE A 92 -0.05 -7.15 9.00
N PHE A 93 -0.21 -8.10 8.08
CA PHE A 93 0.48 -9.37 8.15
C PHE A 93 1.83 -9.35 7.43
N PRO A 94 2.86 -9.97 8.03
CA PRO A 94 4.12 -10.15 7.35
C PRO A 94 3.97 -11.15 6.20
N MET A 95 4.87 -11.06 5.22
CA MET A 95 5.02 -12.04 4.17
C MET A 95 5.47 -13.38 4.75
N GLU A 96 4.94 -14.46 4.21
CA GLU A 96 5.33 -15.81 4.61
C GLU A 96 6.78 -16.09 4.21
N TYR A 97 7.67 -16.17 5.20
CA TYR A 97 9.11 -16.36 5.01
C TYR A 97 9.66 -17.58 5.75
N SER A 98 8.79 -18.47 6.26
CA SER A 98 9.23 -19.71 6.86
C SER A 98 9.86 -20.62 5.81
N LYS A 99 10.87 -21.39 6.23
CA LYS A 99 11.62 -22.30 5.33
C LYS A 99 10.72 -23.28 4.57
N LEU A 100 9.61 -23.70 5.18
CA LEU A 100 8.64 -24.59 4.54
C LEU A 100 7.67 -23.80 3.65
N GLY A 101 7.25 -22.59 4.05
CA GLY A 101 6.44 -21.69 3.21
C GLY A 101 7.13 -21.40 1.88
N LEU A 102 8.46 -21.21 1.90
CA LEU A 102 9.27 -20.95 0.70
C LEU A 102 9.26 -22.08 -0.34
N GLN A 103 8.77 -23.28 0.00
CA GLN A 103 8.60 -24.35 -0.98
C GLN A 103 7.59 -23.99 -2.10
N HIS A 104 6.76 -22.97 -1.89
CA HIS A 104 5.88 -22.42 -2.93
C HIS A 104 6.62 -21.60 -4.01
N PHE A 105 7.89 -21.24 -3.81
CA PHE A 105 8.70 -20.54 -4.82
C PHE A 105 9.64 -21.49 -5.57
N THR A 106 9.29 -22.78 -5.59
CA THR A 106 10.08 -23.81 -6.29
C THR A 106 9.56 -24.01 -7.72
N PRO A 107 10.43 -24.42 -8.66
CA PRO A 107 9.99 -24.80 -10.01
C PRO A 107 8.95 -25.93 -10.01
N GLU A 108 8.95 -26.79 -9.00
CA GLU A 108 7.95 -27.85 -8.81
C GLU A 108 6.56 -27.26 -8.56
N TYR A 109 6.46 -26.26 -7.69
CA TYR A 109 5.22 -25.58 -7.40
C TYR A 109 4.72 -24.76 -8.61
N GLU A 110 5.62 -24.07 -9.29
CA GLU A 110 5.30 -23.35 -10.53
C GLU A 110 4.68 -24.28 -11.58
N ARG A 111 5.29 -25.45 -11.80
CA ARG A 111 4.76 -26.49 -12.72
C ARG A 111 3.40 -26.99 -12.28
N TYR A 112 3.23 -27.29 -10.98
CA TYR A 112 1.94 -27.71 -10.43
C TYR A 112 0.85 -26.67 -10.71
N VAL A 113 1.08 -25.39 -10.37
CA VAL A 113 0.11 -24.33 -10.61
C VAL A 113 -0.12 -24.15 -12.10
N TYR A 114 0.92 -24.19 -12.93
CA TYR A 114 0.81 -24.05 -14.38
C TYR A 114 -0.13 -25.09 -15.01
N ASP A 115 -0.10 -26.34 -14.52
CA ASP A 115 -0.93 -27.43 -15.04
C ASP A 115 -2.40 -27.38 -14.54
N LEU A 116 -2.73 -26.54 -13.57
CA LEU A 116 -4.10 -26.42 -13.05
C LEU A 116 -5.07 -25.81 -14.08
N PRO A 117 -6.35 -26.20 -14.06
CA PRO A 117 -7.40 -25.49 -14.80
C PRO A 117 -7.48 -24.02 -14.39
N GLN A 118 -7.78 -23.13 -15.34
CA GLN A 118 -7.82 -21.69 -15.09
C GLN A 118 -8.74 -21.31 -13.92
N ALA A 119 -9.94 -21.88 -13.85
CA ALA A 119 -10.87 -21.61 -12.76
C ALA A 119 -10.32 -21.96 -11.36
N VAL A 120 -9.43 -22.97 -11.28
CA VAL A 120 -8.77 -23.32 -10.01
C VAL A 120 -7.66 -22.33 -9.70
N LYS A 121 -6.91 -21.87 -10.70
CA LYS A 121 -5.89 -20.81 -10.53
C LYS A 121 -6.52 -19.50 -10.05
N ASP A 122 -7.67 -19.14 -10.63
CA ASP A 122 -8.39 -17.90 -10.31
C ASP A 122 -8.89 -17.88 -8.86
N ASP A 123 -9.18 -19.05 -8.28
CA ASP A 123 -9.53 -19.20 -6.86
C ASP A 123 -8.29 -19.32 -5.96
N LEU A 124 -7.26 -20.07 -6.38
CA LEU A 124 -6.07 -20.35 -5.57
C LEU A 124 -5.18 -19.11 -5.36
N ILE A 125 -4.86 -18.38 -6.43
CA ILE A 125 -3.85 -17.30 -6.39
C ILE A 125 -4.23 -16.16 -5.43
N PRO A 126 -5.48 -15.66 -5.41
CA PRO A 126 -5.90 -14.64 -4.43
C PRO A 126 -5.82 -15.12 -2.98
N ASN A 127 -5.98 -16.42 -2.73
CA ASN A 127 -5.86 -17.00 -1.39
C ASN A 127 -4.40 -17.17 -0.93
N GLN A 128 -3.43 -16.85 -1.78
CA GLN A 128 -1.99 -16.93 -1.51
C GLN A 128 -1.34 -15.56 -1.33
N ASP A 129 -2.15 -14.53 -1.05
CA ASP A 129 -1.70 -13.14 -0.96
C ASP A 129 -0.54 -12.94 0.02
N LEU A 130 -0.48 -13.68 1.14
CA LEU A 130 0.64 -13.60 2.08
C LEU A 130 1.97 -14.13 1.55
N LEU A 131 1.97 -14.91 0.46
CA LEU A 131 3.20 -15.35 -0.19
C LEU A 131 3.89 -14.18 -0.94
N TYR A 132 3.15 -13.17 -1.40
CA TYR A 132 3.72 -12.17 -2.33
C TYR A 132 3.27 -10.72 -2.11
N LYS A 133 2.28 -10.47 -1.25
CA LYS A 133 1.75 -9.13 -0.91
C LYS A 133 1.93 -8.76 0.56
N GLY A 134 2.50 -9.65 1.37
CA GLY A 134 2.76 -9.36 2.79
C GLY A 134 3.85 -8.32 3.00
N ILE A 135 3.96 -7.84 4.24
CA ILE A 135 4.97 -6.87 4.66
C ILE A 135 6.27 -7.62 5.00
N ASP A 136 7.43 -7.07 4.68
CA ASP A 136 8.69 -7.63 5.14
C ASP A 136 8.70 -7.77 6.67
N PRO A 137 9.08 -8.93 7.24
CA PRO A 137 9.06 -9.14 8.69
C PRO A 137 9.91 -8.13 9.47
N GLU A 138 11.01 -7.63 8.92
CA GLU A 138 11.86 -6.63 9.56
C GLU A 138 11.16 -5.28 9.57
N THR A 139 10.59 -4.82 8.43
CA THR A 139 9.78 -3.59 8.36
C THR A 139 8.62 -3.62 9.36
N SER A 140 7.90 -4.75 9.44
CA SER A 140 6.79 -4.90 10.40
C SER A 140 7.28 -4.78 11.85
N ALA A 141 8.43 -5.36 12.17
CA ALA A 141 9.01 -5.28 13.51
C ALA A 141 9.47 -3.85 13.84
N GLU A 142 10.10 -3.16 12.90
CA GLU A 142 10.58 -1.78 13.07
C GLU A 142 9.44 -0.79 13.34
N ILE A 143 8.32 -0.93 12.62
CA ILE A 143 7.11 -0.12 12.87
C ILE A 143 6.59 -0.38 14.29
N TYR A 144 6.46 -1.64 14.68
CA TYR A 144 5.99 -2.00 16.02
C TYR A 144 6.91 -1.46 17.11
N ASP A 145 8.22 -1.64 16.98
CA ASP A 145 9.22 -1.17 17.94
C ASP A 145 9.23 0.36 18.05
N LEU A 146 8.97 1.08 16.95
CA LEU A 146 8.84 2.53 16.97
C LEU A 146 7.56 2.99 17.68
N LEU A 147 6.41 2.38 17.37
CA LEU A 147 5.15 2.65 18.08
C LEU A 147 5.28 2.36 19.58
N TYR A 148 5.89 1.22 19.93
CA TYR A 148 6.13 0.83 21.32
C TYR A 148 7.02 1.86 22.04
N ARG A 149 8.16 2.26 21.44
CA ARG A 149 9.03 3.29 22.02
C ARG A 149 8.30 4.61 22.25
N ARG A 150 7.33 4.96 21.39
CA ARG A 150 6.53 6.19 21.53
C ARG A 150 5.45 6.11 22.59
N SER A 151 4.94 4.92 22.90
CA SER A 151 3.93 4.74 23.95
C SER A 151 4.53 4.68 25.37
N VAL A 152 5.85 4.54 25.50
CA VAL A 152 6.56 4.53 26.79
C VAL A 152 6.22 5.77 27.62
N GLY A 153 5.91 5.53 28.90
CA GLY A 153 5.52 6.59 29.84
C GLY A 153 4.04 6.97 29.76
N GLY A 154 3.20 6.13 29.15
CA GLY A 154 1.75 6.35 29.06
C GLY A 154 1.36 7.39 28.01
N ARG A 155 2.24 7.63 27.04
CA ARG A 155 1.97 8.48 25.88
C ARG A 155 1.19 7.65 24.85
N ASP A 156 0.46 8.35 24.00
CA ASP A 156 -0.22 7.73 22.87
C ASP A 156 0.21 8.49 21.61
N PRO A 157 0.95 7.84 20.68
CA PRO A 157 1.26 8.47 19.41
C PRO A 157 -0.04 8.74 18.63
N ASP A 158 -0.14 9.88 17.94
CA ASP A 158 -1.34 10.24 17.16
C ASP A 158 -1.38 9.42 15.86
N VAL A 159 -1.72 8.14 16.02
CA VAL A 159 -1.66 7.12 14.99
C VAL A 159 -2.90 6.24 15.06
N GLY A 160 -3.55 6.00 13.93
CA GLY A 160 -4.61 5.01 13.79
C GLY A 160 -4.22 3.86 12.86
N LEU A 161 -4.56 2.64 13.24
CA LEU A 161 -4.34 1.43 12.45
C LEU A 161 -5.70 0.75 12.22
N PHE A 162 -6.17 0.76 10.98
CA PHE A 162 -7.51 0.30 10.59
C PHE A 162 -7.39 -0.90 9.65
N ALA A 163 -7.38 -2.09 10.25
CA ALA A 163 -7.49 -3.34 9.48
C ALA A 163 -8.93 -3.56 9.00
N MET A 164 -9.09 -4.47 8.04
CA MET A 164 -10.40 -4.92 7.54
C MET A 164 -11.28 -3.77 7.03
N THR A 165 -10.66 -2.68 6.58
CA THR A 165 -11.30 -1.43 6.20
C THR A 165 -11.10 -1.20 4.71
N GLU A 166 -12.17 -1.34 3.95
CA GLU A 166 -12.19 -1.02 2.52
C GLU A 166 -12.53 0.46 2.32
N VAL A 167 -11.68 1.18 1.58
CA VAL A 167 -12.02 2.52 1.06
C VAL A 167 -12.81 2.32 -0.23
N ARG A 168 -14.08 2.71 -0.22
CA ARG A 168 -15.02 2.53 -1.34
C ARG A 168 -15.09 3.74 -2.25
N ASP A 169 -14.96 4.93 -1.68
CA ASP A 169 -14.97 6.18 -2.41
C ASP A 169 -14.17 7.26 -1.67
N ILE A 170 -13.92 8.38 -2.36
CA ILE A 170 -13.23 9.54 -1.82
C ILE A 170 -13.82 10.82 -2.42
N GLU A 171 -14.16 11.78 -1.56
CA GLU A 171 -14.70 13.08 -1.96
C GLU A 171 -13.89 14.21 -1.35
N ALA A 172 -13.69 15.29 -2.12
CA ALA A 172 -13.08 16.50 -1.58
C ALA A 172 -14.11 17.25 -0.72
N VAL A 173 -13.76 17.56 0.53
CA VAL A 173 -14.60 18.27 1.49
C VAL A 173 -13.77 19.38 2.14
N ASN A 174 -14.10 20.63 1.81
CA ASN A 174 -13.31 21.81 2.19
C ASN A 174 -11.85 21.68 1.72
N ASP A 175 -10.89 21.74 2.65
CA ASP A 175 -9.45 21.63 2.40
C ASP A 175 -8.92 20.19 2.66
N ALA A 176 -9.81 19.21 2.78
CA ALA A 176 -9.49 17.80 3.05
C ALA A 176 -10.28 16.83 2.16
N TYR A 177 -10.10 15.53 2.40
CA TYR A 177 -10.76 14.45 1.70
C TYR A 177 -11.51 13.56 2.69
N ALA A 178 -12.77 13.26 2.37
CA ALA A 178 -13.60 12.30 3.08
C ALA A 178 -13.54 10.94 2.36
N LEU A 179 -12.98 9.94 3.03
CA LEU A 179 -12.93 8.56 2.57
C LEU A 179 -14.20 7.83 3.05
N ASP A 180 -14.99 7.28 2.13
CA ASP A 180 -16.08 6.34 2.47
C ASP A 180 -15.47 4.98 2.79
N CYS A 181 -15.47 4.62 4.07
CA CYS A 181 -14.85 3.41 4.57
C CYS A 181 -15.91 2.38 4.99
N HIS A 182 -15.64 1.12 4.68
CA HIS A 182 -16.42 -0.01 5.15
C HIS A 182 -15.56 -1.03 5.89
N GLN A 183 -15.87 -1.21 7.17
CA GLN A 183 -15.30 -2.28 7.98
C GLN A 183 -16.10 -3.56 7.71
N TRP A 184 -15.53 -4.48 6.93
CA TRP A 184 -16.29 -5.60 6.37
C TRP A 184 -16.56 -6.74 7.36
N GLN A 185 -15.85 -6.81 8.49
CA GLN A 185 -16.11 -7.83 9.51
C GLN A 185 -17.31 -7.47 10.42
N ALA A 186 -17.48 -6.19 10.71
CA ALA A 186 -18.56 -5.62 11.51
C ALA A 186 -19.73 -5.17 10.63
N GLU A 187 -19.55 -5.13 9.30
CA GLU A 187 -20.47 -4.58 8.32
C GLU A 187 -20.83 -3.10 8.59
N GLU A 188 -19.91 -2.35 9.17
CA GLU A 188 -20.09 -0.93 9.52
C GLU A 188 -19.48 -0.02 8.46
N SER A 189 -20.16 1.10 8.16
CA SER A 189 -19.63 2.12 7.25
C SER A 189 -19.43 3.43 8.01
N PHE A 190 -18.34 4.12 7.73
CA PHE A 190 -17.95 5.36 8.39
C PHE A 190 -17.16 6.24 7.44
N VAL A 191 -17.06 7.53 7.77
CA VAL A 191 -16.23 8.49 7.03
C VAL A 191 -14.92 8.69 7.77
N HIS A 192 -13.81 8.59 7.03
CA HIS A 192 -12.47 8.93 7.52
C HIS A 192 -11.95 10.17 6.80
N GLU A 193 -11.64 11.24 7.53
CA GLU A 193 -11.15 12.49 6.94
C GLU A 193 -9.62 12.56 6.95
N SER A 194 -9.04 13.07 5.87
CA SER A 194 -7.59 13.26 5.73
C SER A 194 -7.27 14.38 4.75
N GLU A 195 -6.27 15.21 5.04
CA GLU A 195 -5.79 16.24 4.10
C GLU A 195 -4.92 15.64 3.00
N VAL A 196 -4.18 14.57 3.30
CA VAL A 196 -3.29 13.89 2.34
C VAL A 196 -3.53 12.39 2.39
N VAL A 197 -3.85 11.81 1.22
CA VAL A 197 -4.13 10.37 1.06
C VAL A 197 -3.09 9.72 0.15
N ILE A 198 -2.37 8.75 0.69
CA ILE A 198 -1.32 8.00 -0.02
C ILE A 198 -1.82 6.60 -0.35
N LEU A 199 -1.97 6.29 -1.63
CA LEU A 199 -2.52 5.03 -2.14
C LEU A 199 -1.39 4.02 -2.44
N GLY A 200 -1.42 2.88 -1.77
CA GLY A 200 -0.42 1.81 -1.80
C GLY A 200 -0.82 0.61 -2.64
#